data_AF-A0A969PIU1-F1
#
_entry.id   AF-A0A969PIU1-F1
#
_cell.length_a   1.000
_cell.length_b   1.000
_cell.length_c   1.000
_cell.angle_alpha   90.00
_cell.angle_beta   90.00
_cell.angle_gamma   90.00
#
_symmetry.space_group_name_H-M   'P 1'
#
loop_
_entity.id
_entity.type
_entity.pdbx_description
1 polymer ?
#
loop_
_entity_poly.entity_id
_entity_poly.type
_entity_poly.pdbx_seq_one_letter_code
_entity_poly.pdbx_strand_id
1 'polypeptide(L)'
;LGNEHIISDGLGNHIIWREFLEIYRAKVCGETPLLPPPTTIEEYSQIVAAMNSWQDADEDRALAEYTLKQGKESYFWNPQGTVVTSTQPHFYSRKYSLDRETTDQLITKTREWRLPVNSLLLGAFLRAVVKCDSASNPIIVQVPTGGRVYPGVDASHVISSFAQNLALSFTPPQPDESWSDLLYRLHQEVQKGIVSGIDRAQTRQMGTIFRDNISLEDGKIPEHSLSIFQGALKSNLYFPYTGHTHIKTQYGFLEVTSYQAGGINAAGTIDILQEIFDGCLHLFASYDYSTFSLYTIDRLMQEYIAQIEELIRFSGDGRSPLPSFKVGGENSFDCVSPTTIESTLLQIASEICHYSITAEDINKDLEADLGFDSLERIRIVTRLHKENQKSDRKALLNARTLQEMLVIVTNEQLQVTKS
;
A
#
# COMPACT_ATOMS: atom_id res chain seq x y z
N LEU A 1 -7.45 -20.91 1.86
CA LEU A 1 -6.74 -20.68 3.14
C LEU A 1 -7.50 -19.58 3.86
N GLY A 2 -8.05 -19.87 5.03
CA GLY A 2 -8.44 -18.86 6.01
C GLY A 2 -7.49 -18.99 7.19
N ASN A 3 -6.93 -17.88 7.66
CA ASN A 3 -6.08 -17.86 8.85
C ASN A 3 -6.48 -16.70 9.74
N GLU A 4 -6.14 -16.82 11.02
CA GLU A 4 -6.26 -15.71 11.96
C GLU A 4 -5.27 -14.63 11.58
N HIS A 5 -5.73 -13.37 11.55
CA HIS A 5 -4.90 -12.25 11.08
C HIS A 5 -3.65 -12.02 11.94
N ILE A 6 -3.58 -12.60 13.16
CA ILE A 6 -2.37 -12.62 13.99
C ILE A 6 -1.23 -13.46 13.39
N ILE A 7 -1.56 -14.43 12.52
CA ILE A 7 -0.60 -15.34 11.87
C ILE A 7 -0.05 -14.71 10.60
N SER A 8 -0.91 -14.09 9.78
CA SER A 8 -0.50 -13.53 8.50
C SER A 8 -1.40 -12.36 8.09
N ASP A 9 -0.81 -11.40 7.39
CA ASP A 9 -1.54 -10.39 6.62
C ASP A 9 -1.69 -10.77 5.14
N GLY A 10 -2.27 -9.88 4.32
CA GLY A 10 -2.49 -10.11 2.89
C GLY A 10 -1.22 -10.42 2.10
N LEU A 11 -0.11 -9.73 2.39
CA LEU A 11 1.17 -9.97 1.72
C LEU A 11 1.78 -11.31 2.16
N GLY A 12 1.66 -11.65 3.44
CA GLY A 12 2.03 -12.98 3.95
C GLY A 12 1.20 -14.09 3.31
N ASN A 13 -0.09 -13.85 3.05
CA ASN A 13 -0.95 -14.81 2.35
C ASN A 13 -0.49 -15.06 0.91
N HIS A 14 0.03 -14.04 0.21
CA HIS A 14 0.64 -14.22 -1.11
C HIS A 14 1.87 -15.13 -1.03
N ILE A 15 2.76 -14.90 -0.05
CA ILE A 15 3.95 -15.76 0.18
C ILE A 15 3.50 -17.21 0.41
N ILE A 16 2.59 -17.43 1.36
CA ILE A 16 2.08 -18.77 1.70
C ILE A 16 1.57 -19.48 0.45
N TRP A 17 0.76 -18.82 -0.38
CA TRP A 17 0.21 -19.44 -1.58
C TRP A 17 1.26 -19.72 -2.65
N ARG A 18 2.19 -18.79 -2.90
CA ARG A 18 3.28 -18.99 -3.87
C ARG A 18 4.14 -20.19 -3.49
N GLU A 19 4.54 -20.27 -2.22
CA GLU A 19 5.39 -21.35 -1.74
C GLU A 19 4.63 -22.68 -1.66
N PHE A 20 3.38 -22.66 -1.19
CA PHE A 20 2.55 -23.87 -1.13
C PHE A 20 2.37 -24.50 -2.51
N LEU A 21 2.02 -23.72 -3.53
CA LEU A 21 1.83 -24.21 -4.89
C LEU A 21 3.13 -24.75 -5.50
N GLU A 22 4.27 -24.11 -5.22
CA GLU A 22 5.59 -24.58 -5.66
C GLU A 22 5.99 -25.90 -4.96
N ILE A 23 5.76 -26.00 -3.64
CA ILE A 23 5.98 -27.24 -2.88
C ILE A 23 5.12 -28.36 -3.44
N TYR A 24 3.83 -28.09 -3.66
CA TYR A 24 2.89 -29.09 -4.14
C TYR A 24 3.28 -29.58 -5.55
N ARG A 25 3.57 -28.65 -6.47
CA ARG A 25 4.09 -28.97 -7.81
C ARG A 25 5.33 -29.85 -7.73
N ALA A 26 6.35 -29.43 -6.99
CA ALA A 26 7.60 -30.16 -6.88
C ALA A 26 7.40 -31.58 -6.32
N LYS A 27 6.56 -31.70 -5.27
CA LYS A 27 6.20 -33.00 -4.67
C LYS A 27 5.57 -33.95 -5.68
N VAL A 28 4.64 -33.48 -6.51
CA VAL A 28 3.99 -34.34 -7.52
C VAL A 28 4.93 -34.68 -8.67
N CYS A 29 5.83 -33.76 -9.06
CA CYS A 29 6.83 -34.03 -10.09
C CYS A 29 8.03 -34.88 -9.60
N GLY A 30 8.14 -35.17 -8.29
CA GLY A 30 9.32 -35.82 -7.73
C GLY A 30 10.57 -34.93 -7.71
N GLU A 31 10.39 -33.62 -7.71
CA GLU A 31 11.43 -32.60 -7.71
C GLU A 31 11.62 -31.98 -6.31
N THR A 32 12.71 -31.24 -6.13
CA THR A 32 12.91 -30.39 -4.94
C THR A 32 12.34 -29.01 -5.22
N PRO A 33 11.49 -28.44 -4.33
CA PRO A 33 10.92 -27.12 -4.55
C PRO A 33 12.00 -26.04 -4.51
N LEU A 34 11.93 -25.10 -5.45
CA LEU A 34 12.85 -23.97 -5.50
C LEU A 34 12.30 -22.81 -4.64
N LEU A 35 12.69 -22.79 -3.37
CA LEU A 35 12.25 -21.80 -2.39
C LEU A 35 13.43 -21.05 -1.77
N PRO A 36 13.23 -19.83 -1.26
CA PRO A 36 14.21 -19.19 -0.40
C PRO A 36 14.44 -20.02 0.88
N PRO A 37 15.56 -19.78 1.59
CA PRO A 37 15.78 -20.38 2.90
C PRO A 37 14.63 -20.08 3.86
N PRO A 38 14.21 -21.04 4.70
CA PRO A 38 13.14 -20.80 5.65
C PRO A 38 13.60 -19.79 6.72
N THR A 39 12.70 -18.88 7.10
CA THR A 39 12.93 -17.97 8.22
C THR A 39 13.07 -18.76 9.51
N THR A 40 14.20 -18.58 10.20
CA THR A 40 14.44 -19.24 11.50
C THR A 40 13.68 -18.54 12.63
N ILE A 41 13.47 -19.23 13.76
CA ILE A 41 12.81 -18.64 14.94
C ILE A 41 13.65 -17.47 15.48
N GLU A 42 14.97 -17.61 15.45
CA GLU A 42 15.92 -16.59 15.88
C GLU A 42 15.85 -15.35 14.99
N GLU A 43 15.84 -15.53 13.66
CA GLU A 43 15.70 -14.44 12.69
C GLU A 43 14.36 -13.72 12.86
N TYR A 44 13.25 -14.47 12.94
CA TYR A 44 11.92 -13.91 13.19
C TYR A 44 11.90 -13.08 14.47
N SER A 45 12.44 -13.62 15.57
CA SER A 45 12.47 -12.95 16.87
C SER A 45 13.31 -11.68 16.84
N GLN A 46 14.45 -11.69 16.14
CA GLN A 46 15.30 -10.51 15.98
C GLN A 46 14.60 -9.41 15.16
N ILE A 47 13.97 -9.77 14.04
CA ILE A 47 13.24 -8.82 13.19
C ILE A 47 12.11 -8.17 13.99
N VAL A 48 11.25 -8.98 14.62
CA VAL A 48 10.10 -8.47 15.39
C VAL A 48 10.56 -7.64 16.59
N ALA A 49 11.62 -8.05 17.29
CA ALA A 49 12.18 -7.26 18.39
C ALA A 49 12.74 -5.91 17.92
N ALA A 50 13.42 -5.88 16.77
CA ALA A 50 13.93 -4.64 16.18
C ALA A 50 12.80 -3.71 15.75
N MET A 51 11.73 -4.23 15.15
CA MET A 51 10.55 -3.44 14.80
C MET A 51 9.82 -2.89 16.03
N ASN A 52 9.63 -3.71 17.07
CA ASN A 52 8.94 -3.31 18.30
C ASN A 52 9.75 -2.31 19.14
N SER A 53 11.09 -2.33 19.03
CA SER A 53 11.97 -1.37 19.71
C SER A 53 12.22 -0.10 18.91
N TRP A 54 11.77 -0.03 17.64
CA TRP A 54 11.90 1.15 16.82
C TRP A 54 11.16 2.34 17.43
N GLN A 55 11.89 3.44 17.65
CA GLN A 55 11.30 4.69 18.08
C GLN A 55 12.00 5.85 17.41
N ASP A 56 11.19 6.77 16.91
CA ASP A 56 11.63 8.01 16.30
C ASP A 56 10.77 9.17 16.82
N ALA A 57 11.42 10.19 17.39
CA ALA A 57 10.75 11.32 18.02
C ALA A 57 10.13 12.29 17.00
N ASP A 58 10.64 12.31 15.77
CA ASP A 58 10.09 13.11 14.69
C ASP A 58 8.85 12.43 14.09
N GLU A 59 8.83 11.10 13.98
CA GLU A 59 7.62 10.33 13.64
C GLU A 59 6.51 10.55 14.69
N ASP A 60 6.87 10.55 15.99
CA ASP A 60 5.94 10.84 17.08
C ASP A 60 5.35 12.26 17.01
N ARG A 61 6.20 13.25 16.71
CA ARG A 61 5.77 14.65 16.54
C ARG A 61 4.85 14.77 15.33
N ALA A 62 5.20 14.14 14.21
CA ALA A 62 4.39 14.14 13.00
C ALA A 62 3.01 13.50 13.23
N LEU A 63 2.94 12.38 13.97
CA LEU A 63 1.67 11.79 14.39
C LEU A 63 0.85 12.75 15.25
N ALA A 64 1.46 13.40 16.25
CA ALA A 64 0.75 14.33 17.12
C ALA A 64 0.18 15.54 16.34
N GLU A 65 0.96 16.12 15.43
CA GLU A 65 0.51 17.19 14.53
C GLU A 65 -0.61 16.72 13.60
N TYR A 66 -0.50 15.49 13.08
CA TYR A 66 -1.51 14.89 12.21
C TYR A 66 -2.84 14.69 12.94
N THR A 67 -2.81 14.05 14.12
CA THR A 67 -4.01 13.81 14.94
C THR A 67 -4.65 15.12 15.38
N LEU A 68 -3.86 16.16 15.70
CA LEU A 68 -4.37 17.48 16.03
C LEU A 68 -5.10 18.12 14.84
N LYS A 69 -4.54 18.03 13.63
CA LYS A 69 -5.14 18.55 12.39
C LYS A 69 -6.41 17.79 12.00
N GLN A 70 -6.40 16.46 12.10
CA GLN A 70 -7.56 15.61 11.80
C GLN A 70 -8.68 15.80 12.82
N GLY A 71 -8.34 16.15 14.06
CA GLY A 71 -9.30 16.43 15.11
C GLY A 71 -10.07 15.19 15.58
N LYS A 72 -11.24 15.42 16.17
CA LYS A 72 -12.09 14.35 16.72
C LYS A 72 -13.09 13.78 15.73
N GLU A 73 -13.19 14.35 14.54
CA GLU A 73 -14.13 13.91 13.52
C GLU A 73 -13.86 12.47 13.11
N SER A 74 -14.94 11.75 12.81
CA SER A 74 -14.96 10.43 12.19
C SER A 74 -15.88 10.48 10.99
N TYR A 75 -15.63 9.59 10.04
CA TYR A 75 -16.43 9.47 8.83
C TYR A 75 -17.04 8.07 8.78
N PHE A 76 -18.35 7.98 8.67
CA PHE A 76 -19.05 6.71 8.54
C PHE A 76 -19.89 6.74 7.28
N TRP A 77 -19.43 6.03 6.24
CA TRP A 77 -20.17 5.94 5.00
C TRP A 77 -21.38 5.03 5.19
N ASN A 78 -22.58 5.61 5.06
CA ASN A 78 -23.85 4.91 5.28
C ASN A 78 -24.99 5.57 4.53
N PRO A 79 -25.02 5.45 3.18
CA PRO A 79 -26.04 6.10 2.35
C PRO A 79 -27.47 5.60 2.63
N GLN A 80 -27.63 4.45 3.29
CA GLN A 80 -28.93 3.89 3.66
C GLN A 80 -29.41 4.31 5.06
N GLY A 81 -28.52 4.88 5.89
CA GLY A 81 -28.83 5.21 7.27
C GLY A 81 -29.11 3.99 8.15
N THR A 82 -28.57 2.81 7.82
CA THR A 82 -28.76 1.58 8.61
C THR A 82 -28.11 1.74 9.98
N VAL A 83 -28.82 1.41 11.06
CA VAL A 83 -28.26 1.44 12.41
C VAL A 83 -27.46 0.17 12.67
N VAL A 84 -26.19 0.31 13.05
CA VAL A 84 -25.35 -0.81 13.47
C VAL A 84 -25.78 -1.22 14.87
N THR A 85 -26.46 -2.37 15.00
CA THR A 85 -27.03 -2.86 16.27
C THR A 85 -26.25 -4.00 16.91
N SER A 86 -25.34 -4.63 16.15
CA SER A 86 -24.56 -5.80 16.57
C SER A 86 -23.07 -5.49 16.53
N THR A 87 -22.33 -5.95 17.54
CA THR A 87 -20.87 -5.98 17.53
C THR A 87 -20.31 -7.20 16.81
N GLN A 88 -21.13 -8.24 16.58
CA GLN A 88 -20.78 -9.39 15.75
C GLN A 88 -21.08 -9.09 14.28
N PRO A 89 -20.07 -9.11 13.41
CA PRO A 89 -20.26 -8.81 12.00
C PRO A 89 -20.71 -10.03 11.19
N HIS A 90 -21.51 -9.82 10.14
CA HIS A 90 -21.87 -10.85 9.17
C HIS A 90 -21.28 -10.50 7.81
N PHE A 91 -20.08 -10.99 7.53
CA PHE A 91 -19.37 -10.61 6.31
C PHE A 91 -19.83 -11.37 5.07
N TYR A 92 -20.03 -10.62 4.00
CA TYR A 92 -20.10 -11.13 2.64
C TYR A 92 -19.00 -10.49 1.81
N SER A 93 -18.41 -11.26 0.90
CA SER A 93 -17.36 -10.76 0.00
C SER A 93 -17.79 -10.95 -1.45
N ARG A 94 -17.76 -9.87 -2.21
CA ARG A 94 -18.10 -9.88 -3.63
C ARG A 94 -16.90 -9.51 -4.48
N LYS A 95 -16.62 -10.36 -5.48
CA LYS A 95 -15.54 -10.17 -6.44
C LYS A 95 -16.03 -9.37 -7.64
N TYR A 96 -15.22 -8.39 -8.05
CA TYR A 96 -15.27 -7.69 -9.32
C TYR A 96 -13.88 -7.78 -9.95
N SER A 97 -13.78 -7.50 -11.25
CA SER A 97 -12.49 -7.50 -11.95
C SER A 97 -12.55 -6.58 -13.15
N LEU A 98 -11.46 -5.87 -13.39
CA LEU A 98 -11.18 -5.26 -14.68
C LEU A 98 -10.54 -6.32 -15.58
N ASP A 99 -10.80 -6.24 -16.88
CA ASP A 99 -10.09 -7.08 -17.84
C ASP A 99 -8.63 -6.65 -17.99
N ARG A 100 -7.85 -7.46 -18.70
CA ARG A 100 -6.42 -7.22 -18.91
C ARG A 100 -6.17 -5.92 -19.65
N GLU A 101 -6.97 -5.61 -20.68
CA GLU A 101 -6.82 -4.38 -21.45
C GLU A 101 -7.01 -3.13 -20.58
N THR A 102 -8.09 -3.08 -19.80
CA THR A 102 -8.38 -1.97 -18.90
C THR A 102 -7.32 -1.85 -17.80
N THR A 103 -6.84 -2.98 -17.28
CA THR A 103 -5.76 -3.02 -16.29
C THR A 103 -4.45 -2.48 -16.85
N ASP A 104 -4.07 -2.90 -18.07
CA ASP A 104 -2.86 -2.43 -18.75
C ASP A 104 -2.93 -0.93 -19.07
N GLN A 105 -4.12 -0.43 -19.45
CA GLN A 105 -4.35 0.99 -19.67
C GLN A 105 -4.22 1.80 -18.35
N LEU A 106 -4.76 1.28 -17.23
CA LEU A 106 -4.58 1.88 -15.90
C LEU A 106 -3.11 1.94 -15.49
N ILE A 107 -2.37 0.83 -15.68
CA ILE A 107 -0.94 0.76 -15.39
C ILE A 107 -0.18 1.75 -16.27
N THR A 108 -0.51 1.82 -17.57
CA THR A 108 0.10 2.78 -18.51
C THR A 108 -0.15 4.22 -18.08
N LYS A 109 -1.34 4.53 -17.55
CA LYS A 109 -1.66 5.87 -17.03
C LYS A 109 -0.74 6.32 -15.90
N THR A 110 -0.19 5.42 -15.10
CA THR A 110 0.77 5.81 -14.05
C THR A 110 1.99 6.55 -14.60
N ARG A 111 2.42 6.23 -15.83
CA ARG A 111 3.52 6.91 -16.53
C ARG A 111 3.16 8.34 -16.91
N GLU A 112 1.96 8.54 -17.46
CA GLU A 112 1.47 9.87 -17.89
C GLU A 112 1.25 10.80 -16.69
N TRP A 113 0.59 10.27 -15.66
CA TRP A 113 0.28 11.01 -14.44
C TRP A 113 1.48 11.12 -13.49
N ARG A 114 2.53 10.31 -13.70
CA ARG A 114 3.67 10.15 -12.79
C ARG A 114 3.24 9.82 -11.36
N LEU A 115 2.15 9.08 -11.20
CA LEU A 115 1.56 8.74 -9.90
C LEU A 115 1.37 7.23 -9.77
N PRO A 116 1.46 6.67 -8.56
CA PRO A 116 1.31 5.23 -8.40
C PRO A 116 -0.13 4.76 -8.59
N VAL A 117 -0.32 3.50 -8.98
CA VAL A 117 -1.65 2.89 -9.20
C VAL A 117 -2.56 3.14 -8.00
N ASN A 118 -2.05 2.97 -6.78
CA ASN A 118 -2.80 3.23 -5.55
C ASN A 118 -3.39 4.65 -5.48
N SER A 119 -2.68 5.67 -5.96
CA SER A 119 -3.19 7.06 -5.98
C SER A 119 -4.29 7.25 -7.02
N LEU A 120 -4.17 6.60 -8.19
CA LEU A 120 -5.21 6.62 -9.23
C LEU A 120 -6.49 5.94 -8.74
N LEU A 121 -6.34 4.74 -8.17
CA LEU A 121 -7.41 3.94 -7.59
C LEU A 121 -8.11 4.69 -6.45
N LEU A 122 -7.35 5.25 -5.50
CA LEU A 122 -7.93 5.99 -4.38
C LEU A 122 -8.70 7.24 -4.86
N GLY A 123 -8.23 7.92 -5.90
CA GLY A 123 -8.95 9.05 -6.52
C GLY A 123 -10.29 8.64 -7.10
N ALA A 124 -10.31 7.54 -7.87
CA ALA A 124 -11.53 6.98 -8.42
C ALA A 124 -12.49 6.49 -7.32
N PHE A 125 -11.97 5.89 -6.26
CA PHE A 125 -12.78 5.45 -5.12
C PHE A 125 -13.44 6.62 -4.40
N LEU A 126 -12.70 7.70 -4.12
CA LEU A 126 -13.27 8.89 -3.47
C LEU A 126 -14.37 9.55 -4.29
N ARG A 127 -14.22 9.64 -5.62
CA ARG A 127 -15.30 10.13 -6.49
C ARG A 127 -16.53 9.23 -6.42
N ALA A 128 -16.36 7.92 -6.42
CA ALA A 128 -17.46 6.97 -6.31
C ALA A 128 -18.20 7.07 -4.97
N VAL A 129 -17.45 7.23 -3.86
CA VAL A 129 -17.98 7.45 -2.52
C VAL A 129 -18.84 8.72 -2.47
N VAL A 130 -18.34 9.87 -2.97
CA VAL A 130 -19.10 11.14 -3.00
C VAL A 130 -20.35 11.05 -3.87
N LYS A 131 -20.26 10.36 -5.01
CA LYS A 131 -21.40 10.24 -5.92
C LYS A 131 -22.49 9.33 -5.34
N CYS A 132 -22.11 8.32 -4.56
CA CYS A 132 -23.04 7.42 -3.89
C CYS A 132 -23.63 8.00 -2.60
N ASP A 133 -22.92 8.91 -1.95
CA ASP A 133 -23.34 9.58 -0.72
C ASP A 133 -22.80 11.02 -0.73
N SER A 134 -23.71 11.98 -0.91
CA SER A 134 -23.37 13.41 -1.04
C SER A 134 -22.96 14.02 0.30
N ALA A 135 -21.85 13.53 0.86
CA ALA A 135 -21.28 14.00 2.10
C ALA A 135 -20.62 15.37 1.90
N SER A 136 -20.99 16.34 2.73
CA SER A 136 -20.33 17.65 2.80
C SER A 136 -19.08 17.65 3.69
N ASN A 137 -18.89 16.60 4.49
CA ASN A 137 -17.81 16.49 5.46
C ASN A 137 -16.58 15.83 4.84
N PRO A 138 -15.36 16.09 5.37
CA PRO A 138 -14.16 15.37 4.96
C PRO A 138 -14.36 13.85 5.00
N ILE A 139 -13.99 13.19 3.92
CA ILE A 139 -14.04 11.73 3.82
C ILE A 139 -12.79 11.19 4.47
N ILE A 140 -12.94 10.31 5.46
CA ILE A 140 -11.80 9.59 6.04
C ILE A 140 -11.78 8.19 5.45
N VAL A 141 -10.61 7.75 4.99
CA VAL A 141 -10.40 6.38 4.48
C VAL A 141 -9.27 5.75 5.27
N GLN A 142 -9.48 4.51 5.72
CA GLN A 142 -8.43 3.66 6.27
C GLN A 142 -7.62 3.11 5.09
N VAL A 143 -6.36 3.51 4.98
CA VAL A 143 -5.42 3.07 3.95
C VAL A 143 -4.38 2.18 4.62
N PRO A 144 -4.54 0.84 4.55
CA PRO A 144 -3.55 -0.09 5.07
C PRO A 144 -2.18 0.11 4.42
N THR A 145 -1.13 0.00 5.22
CA THR A 145 0.27 0.01 4.75
C THR A 145 0.91 -1.34 5.06
N GLY A 146 1.97 -1.69 4.32
CA GLY A 146 2.60 -2.99 4.46
C GLY A 146 3.28 -3.21 5.82
N GLY A 147 3.71 -2.14 6.51
CA GLY A 147 4.34 -2.17 7.84
C GLY A 147 5.57 -3.08 7.99
N ARG A 148 6.14 -3.56 6.88
CA ARG A 148 7.25 -4.53 6.84
C ARG A 148 8.64 -3.92 6.81
N VAL A 149 8.73 -2.61 6.61
CA VAL A 149 10.00 -1.93 6.32
C VAL A 149 10.20 -0.78 7.32
N TYR A 150 11.24 -0.93 8.11
CA TYR A 150 11.69 0.06 9.09
C TYR A 150 13.15 0.42 8.76
N PRO A 151 13.66 1.57 9.19
CA PRO A 151 15.08 1.86 8.98
C PRO A 151 15.96 0.79 9.65
N GLY A 152 16.71 0.06 8.82
CA GLY A 152 17.58 -1.03 9.26
C GLY A 152 16.92 -2.41 9.38
N VAL A 153 15.61 -2.55 9.18
CA VAL A 153 14.88 -3.83 9.28
C VAL A 153 13.98 -4.04 8.06
N ASP A 154 14.08 -5.21 7.44
CA ASP A 154 13.25 -5.65 6.32
C ASP A 154 12.59 -6.99 6.68
N ALA A 155 11.27 -6.97 6.84
CA ALA A 155 10.43 -8.13 7.16
C ALA A 155 9.59 -8.57 5.94
N SER A 156 9.93 -8.16 4.73
CA SER A 156 9.11 -8.45 3.55
C SER A 156 9.01 -9.93 3.19
N HIS A 157 10.02 -10.75 3.52
CA HIS A 157 9.99 -12.21 3.35
C HIS A 157 9.32 -12.94 4.51
N VAL A 158 9.06 -12.26 5.62
CA VAL A 158 8.58 -12.89 6.85
C VAL A 158 7.05 -13.01 6.82
N ILE A 159 6.53 -14.20 7.06
CA ILE A 159 5.09 -14.41 7.25
C ILE A 159 4.72 -13.99 8.68
N SER A 160 3.98 -12.89 8.81
CA SER A 160 3.39 -12.42 10.07
C SER A 160 2.30 -11.39 9.78
N SER A 161 1.74 -10.83 10.85
CA SER A 161 0.83 -9.69 10.83
C SER A 161 1.61 -8.38 10.97
N PHE A 162 2.06 -7.83 9.84
CA PHE A 162 2.80 -6.56 9.83
C PHE A 162 1.97 -5.39 9.31
N ALA A 163 0.82 -5.66 8.69
CA ALA A 163 -0.06 -4.63 8.17
C ALA A 163 -0.35 -3.54 9.22
N GLN A 164 -0.09 -2.30 8.83
CA GLN A 164 -0.42 -1.10 9.60
C GLN A 164 -1.53 -0.35 8.87
N ASN A 165 -1.98 0.76 9.44
CA ASN A 165 -3.08 1.51 8.86
C ASN A 165 -2.94 3.01 9.05
N LEU A 166 -3.20 3.77 7.99
CA LEU A 166 -3.29 5.22 7.99
C LEU A 166 -4.75 5.65 7.82
N ALA A 167 -5.29 6.37 8.81
CA ALA A 167 -6.59 7.02 8.67
C ALA A 167 -6.41 8.38 7.98
N LEU A 168 -6.61 8.44 6.67
CA LEU A 168 -6.37 9.65 5.87
C LEU A 168 -7.65 10.44 5.61
N SER A 169 -7.62 11.74 5.89
CA SER A 169 -8.72 12.67 5.65
C SER A 169 -8.58 13.39 4.32
N PHE A 170 -9.62 13.33 3.49
CA PHE A 170 -9.67 13.94 2.17
C PHE A 170 -10.84 14.91 2.06
N THR A 171 -10.59 16.08 1.50
CA THR A 171 -11.68 16.98 1.06
C THR A 171 -12.49 16.27 -0.03
N PRO A 172 -13.84 16.26 0.06
CA PRO A 172 -14.69 15.62 -0.94
C PRO A 172 -14.41 16.15 -2.35
N PRO A 173 -14.19 15.27 -3.34
CA PRO A 173 -14.10 15.68 -4.74
C PRO A 173 -15.28 16.54 -5.18
N GLN A 174 -15.00 17.64 -5.88
CA GLN A 174 -16.06 18.49 -6.44
C GLN A 174 -16.49 17.97 -7.83
N PRO A 175 -17.75 18.16 -8.26
CA PRO A 175 -18.25 17.63 -9.54
C PRO A 175 -17.47 18.10 -10.78
N ASP A 176 -16.88 19.29 -10.72
CA ASP A 176 -16.10 19.93 -11.77
C ASP A 176 -14.58 19.89 -11.52
N GLU A 177 -14.13 19.23 -10.45
CA GLU A 177 -12.71 19.09 -10.13
C GLU A 177 -12.00 18.22 -11.17
N SER A 178 -10.89 18.72 -11.73
CA SER A 178 -10.09 17.96 -12.69
C SER A 178 -9.44 16.74 -12.04
N TRP A 179 -9.16 15.69 -12.84
CA TRP A 179 -8.39 14.54 -12.36
C TRP A 179 -7.00 14.96 -11.87
N SER A 180 -6.36 15.90 -12.56
CA SER A 180 -5.02 16.41 -12.23
C SER A 180 -4.97 17.01 -10.82
N ASP A 181 -5.93 17.89 -10.49
CA ASP A 181 -5.97 18.56 -9.19
C ASP A 181 -6.32 17.58 -8.06
N LEU A 182 -7.31 16.72 -8.29
CA LEU A 182 -7.72 15.68 -7.34
C LEU A 182 -6.57 14.74 -7.00
N LEU A 183 -5.93 14.17 -8.02
CA LEU A 183 -4.86 13.20 -7.84
C LEU A 183 -3.63 13.84 -7.21
N TYR A 184 -3.32 15.10 -7.56
CA TYR A 184 -2.22 15.85 -6.94
C TYR A 184 -2.40 15.99 -5.42
N ARG A 185 -3.53 16.57 -4.97
CA ARG A 185 -3.75 16.81 -3.54
C ARG A 185 -3.87 15.51 -2.75
N LEU A 186 -4.47 14.49 -3.33
CA LEU A 186 -4.62 13.17 -2.73
C LEU A 186 -3.26 12.52 -2.54
N HIS A 187 -2.43 12.51 -3.58
CA HIS A 187 -1.10 11.93 -3.51
C HIS A 187 -0.22 12.64 -2.49
N GLN A 188 -0.30 13.98 -2.38
CA GLN A 188 0.43 14.71 -1.35
C GLN A 188 0.03 14.28 0.07
N GLU A 189 -1.27 14.04 0.32
CA GLU A 189 -1.75 13.60 1.64
C GLU A 189 -1.26 12.18 1.96
N VAL A 190 -1.35 11.24 1.00
CA VAL A 190 -0.83 9.87 1.16
C VAL A 190 0.69 9.86 1.39
N GLN A 191 1.44 10.59 0.57
CA GLN A 191 2.90 10.69 0.71
C GLN A 191 3.29 11.30 2.04
N LYS A 192 2.60 12.36 2.49
CA LYS A 192 2.86 12.97 3.80
C LYS A 192 2.68 11.94 4.93
N GLY A 193 1.63 11.12 4.86
CA GLY A 193 1.39 10.01 5.81
C GLY A 193 2.56 9.02 5.89
N ILE A 194 2.98 8.51 4.72
CA ILE A 194 4.01 7.45 4.62
C ILE A 194 5.41 7.98 4.95
N VAL A 195 5.81 9.12 4.38
CA VAL A 195 7.15 9.71 4.56
C VAL A 195 7.41 10.03 6.04
N SER A 196 6.38 10.54 6.73
CA SER A 196 6.49 10.97 8.12
C SER A 196 6.39 9.81 9.12
N GLY A 197 6.24 8.57 8.66
CA GLY A 197 6.18 7.38 9.53
C GLY A 197 4.99 7.36 10.50
N ILE A 198 3.89 8.01 10.13
CA ILE A 198 2.70 8.14 10.99
C ILE A 198 2.11 6.76 11.32
N ASP A 199 2.12 5.83 10.35
CA ASP A 199 1.67 4.45 10.53
C ASP A 199 2.47 3.70 11.59
N ARG A 200 3.80 3.80 11.52
CA ARG A 200 4.72 3.17 12.48
C ARG A 200 4.54 3.75 13.88
N ALA A 201 4.56 5.07 14.02
CA ALA A 201 4.38 5.75 15.30
C ALA A 201 3.01 5.41 15.90
N GLN A 202 1.95 5.46 15.11
CA GLN A 202 0.59 5.14 15.55
C GLN A 202 0.49 3.69 16.04
N THR A 203 1.03 2.74 15.27
CA THR A 203 1.00 1.32 15.61
C THR A 203 1.76 1.05 16.91
N ARG A 204 2.95 1.63 17.07
CA ARG A 204 3.77 1.49 18.28
C ARG A 204 3.10 2.09 19.52
N GLN A 205 2.61 3.33 19.40
CA GLN A 205 1.95 4.02 20.52
C GLN A 205 0.67 3.28 20.93
N MET A 206 -0.15 2.87 19.95
CA MET A 206 -1.37 2.11 20.23
C MET A 206 -1.03 0.75 20.87
N GLY A 207 -0.08 0.00 20.31
CA GLY A 207 0.37 -1.27 20.88
C GLY A 207 0.87 -1.13 22.32
N THR A 208 1.61 -0.05 22.62
CA THR A 208 2.08 0.27 23.98
C THR A 208 0.91 0.56 24.92
N ILE A 209 -0.04 1.39 24.50
CA ILE A 209 -1.25 1.70 25.28
C ILE A 209 -2.05 0.42 25.54
N PHE A 210 -2.25 -0.43 24.54
CA PHE A 210 -2.98 -1.68 24.69
C PHE A 210 -2.29 -2.62 25.68
N ARG A 211 -0.97 -2.79 25.56
CA ARG A 211 -0.17 -3.64 26.45
C ARG A 211 -0.18 -3.14 27.90
N ASP A 212 -0.03 -1.84 28.10
CA ASP A 212 0.23 -1.28 29.43
C ASP A 212 -1.05 -0.89 30.17
N ASN A 213 -2.15 -0.58 29.46
CA ASN A 213 -3.36 -0.02 30.06
C ASN A 213 -4.61 -0.91 29.94
N ILE A 214 -4.57 -2.02 29.19
CA ILE A 214 -5.72 -2.92 29.07
C ILE A 214 -5.43 -4.22 29.80
N SER A 215 -6.19 -4.47 30.86
CA SER A 215 -6.21 -5.77 31.52
C SER A 215 -7.20 -6.69 30.82
N LEU A 216 -6.76 -7.92 30.54
CA LEU A 216 -7.64 -8.95 29.99
C LEU A 216 -8.48 -9.55 31.12
N GLU A 217 -9.78 -9.75 30.85
CA GLU A 217 -10.70 -10.52 31.68
C GLU A 217 -10.86 -11.90 31.03
N ASP A 218 -10.43 -12.97 31.70
CA ASP A 218 -10.44 -14.35 31.18
C ASP A 218 -9.78 -14.50 29.80
N GLY A 219 -8.67 -13.80 29.59
CA GLY A 219 -7.93 -13.82 28.33
C GLY A 219 -8.60 -13.04 27.19
N LYS A 220 -9.64 -12.24 27.48
CA LYS A 220 -10.36 -11.41 26.52
C LYS A 220 -10.29 -9.94 26.89
N ILE A 221 -10.38 -9.07 25.88
CA ILE A 221 -10.58 -7.64 26.11
C ILE A 221 -11.99 -7.45 26.67
N PRO A 222 -12.16 -6.73 27.80
CA PRO A 222 -13.48 -6.46 28.37
C PRO A 222 -14.39 -5.74 27.36
N GLU A 223 -15.68 -6.09 27.35
CA GLU A 223 -16.63 -5.60 26.33
C GLU A 223 -16.78 -4.07 26.33
N HIS A 224 -16.74 -3.45 27.51
CA HIS A 224 -16.74 -1.99 27.66
C HIS A 224 -15.51 -1.36 27.01
N SER A 225 -14.33 -1.98 27.13
CA SER A 225 -13.09 -1.50 26.49
C SER A 225 -13.17 -1.68 24.97
N LEU A 226 -13.70 -2.81 24.50
CA LEU A 226 -13.90 -3.09 23.08
C LEU A 226 -14.76 -2.00 22.39
N SER A 227 -15.86 -1.58 23.02
CA SER A 227 -16.72 -0.53 22.48
C SER A 227 -16.01 0.83 22.36
N ILE A 228 -15.11 1.16 23.28
CA ILE A 228 -14.29 2.39 23.22
C ILE A 228 -13.35 2.33 22.00
N PHE A 229 -12.71 1.18 21.73
CA PHE A 229 -11.83 1.03 20.58
C PHE A 229 -12.58 1.09 19.25
N GLN A 230 -13.74 0.45 19.19
CA GLN A 230 -14.61 0.53 18.01
C GLN A 230 -15.07 1.97 17.77
N GLY A 231 -15.42 2.71 18.82
CA GLY A 231 -15.78 4.14 18.74
C GLY A 231 -14.61 5.06 18.39
N ALA A 232 -13.36 4.61 18.56
CA ALA A 232 -12.16 5.36 18.18
C ALA A 232 -11.79 5.21 16.69
N LEU A 233 -12.42 4.28 15.96
CA LEU A 233 -12.20 4.14 14.52
C LEU A 233 -12.65 5.40 13.79
N LYS A 234 -11.71 5.97 13.03
CA LYS A 234 -11.94 7.20 12.27
C LYS A 234 -12.78 7.00 11.02
N SER A 235 -12.76 5.78 10.47
CA SER A 235 -13.55 5.44 9.31
C SER A 235 -13.93 3.97 9.26
N ASN A 236 -15.06 3.70 8.64
CA ASN A 236 -15.54 2.37 8.31
C ASN A 236 -15.17 1.91 6.88
N LEU A 237 -14.51 2.76 6.10
CA LEU A 237 -14.02 2.44 4.76
C LEU A 237 -12.54 2.04 4.80
N TYR A 238 -12.24 0.83 4.37
CA TYR A 238 -10.90 0.29 4.22
C TYR A 238 -10.55 0.13 2.74
N PHE A 239 -9.36 0.60 2.37
CA PHE A 239 -8.88 0.63 0.99
C PHE A 239 -7.49 -0.02 0.86
N PRO A 240 -7.35 -1.34 1.09
CA PRO A 240 -6.09 -2.02 0.88
C PRO A 240 -5.79 -2.22 -0.61
N TYR A 241 -4.56 -1.86 -0.99
CA TYR A 241 -3.96 -2.21 -2.28
C TYR A 241 -2.67 -2.97 -2.03
N THR A 242 -2.63 -4.26 -2.40
CA THR A 242 -1.49 -5.16 -2.14
C THR A 242 -0.62 -5.39 -3.38
N GLY A 243 -0.92 -4.72 -4.50
CA GLY A 243 -0.12 -4.80 -5.71
C GLY A 243 -0.26 -6.14 -6.44
N HIS A 244 0.82 -6.58 -7.07
CA HIS A 244 0.86 -7.85 -7.77
C HIS A 244 0.97 -9.02 -6.78
N THR A 245 0.11 -10.02 -6.93
CA THR A 245 0.15 -11.20 -6.06
C THR A 245 1.40 -12.07 -6.28
N HIS A 246 2.00 -11.97 -7.48
CA HIS A 246 3.05 -12.86 -8.01
C HIS A 246 2.72 -14.36 -7.95
N ILE A 247 1.45 -14.71 -7.74
CA ILE A 247 0.96 -16.08 -7.86
C ILE A 247 0.89 -16.40 -9.35
N LYS A 248 1.52 -17.50 -9.78
CA LYS A 248 1.50 -17.92 -11.18
C LYS A 248 0.13 -18.52 -11.52
N THR A 249 -0.30 -18.38 -12.76
CA THR A 249 -1.50 -19.07 -13.26
C THR A 249 -1.25 -20.56 -13.50
N GLN A 250 0.02 -20.94 -13.69
CA GLN A 250 0.43 -22.32 -13.95
C GLN A 250 1.63 -22.71 -13.09
N TYR A 251 1.55 -23.88 -12.45
CA TYR A 251 2.63 -24.53 -11.71
C TYR A 251 2.83 -25.94 -12.26
N GLY A 252 3.65 -26.10 -13.29
CA GLY A 252 3.83 -27.38 -13.98
C GLY A 252 2.53 -27.84 -14.64
N PHE A 253 1.94 -28.92 -14.16
CA PHE A 253 0.64 -29.43 -14.64
C PHE A 253 -0.57 -28.84 -13.88
N LEU A 254 -0.33 -28.06 -12.81
CA LEU A 254 -1.40 -27.43 -12.01
C LEU A 254 -1.77 -26.07 -12.59
N GLU A 255 -3.06 -25.86 -12.79
CA GLU A 255 -3.63 -24.60 -13.27
C GLU A 255 -4.42 -23.92 -12.13
N VAL A 256 -4.22 -22.63 -11.95
CA VAL A 256 -5.02 -21.79 -11.04
C VAL A 256 -6.24 -21.30 -11.81
N THR A 257 -7.37 -21.96 -11.62
CA THR A 257 -8.61 -21.68 -12.37
C THR A 257 -9.39 -20.47 -11.83
N SER A 258 -9.17 -20.12 -10.56
CA SER A 258 -9.82 -18.96 -9.94
C SER A 258 -9.02 -18.44 -8.76
N TYR A 259 -9.14 -17.13 -8.51
CA TYR A 259 -8.51 -16.44 -7.41
C TYR A 259 -9.54 -15.57 -6.67
N GLN A 260 -9.55 -15.66 -5.34
CA GLN A 260 -10.36 -14.82 -4.48
C GLN A 260 -9.62 -14.52 -3.18
N ALA A 261 -9.68 -13.27 -2.75
CA ALA A 261 -9.21 -12.81 -1.47
C ALA A 261 -10.33 -12.05 -0.74
N GLY A 262 -10.17 -11.87 0.56
CA GLY A 262 -11.14 -11.17 1.40
C GLY A 262 -10.74 -11.23 2.86
N GLY A 263 -11.30 -10.32 3.64
CA GLY A 263 -11.06 -10.20 5.08
C GLY A 263 -12.35 -9.97 5.84
N ILE A 264 -12.26 -10.11 7.16
CA ILE A 264 -13.33 -9.79 8.10
C ILE A 264 -12.80 -8.68 9.01
N ASN A 265 -13.49 -7.55 9.02
CA ASN A 265 -13.21 -6.40 9.86
C ASN A 265 -14.30 -6.23 10.93
N ALA A 266 -14.34 -5.08 11.60
CA ALA A 266 -15.38 -4.77 12.57
C ALA A 266 -16.78 -4.67 11.91
N ALA A 267 -17.84 -4.80 12.72
CA ALA A 267 -19.21 -4.57 12.26
C ALA A 267 -19.38 -3.16 11.66
N GLY A 268 -20.25 -3.05 10.65
CA GLY A 268 -20.49 -1.79 9.95
C GLY A 268 -19.36 -1.29 9.04
N THR A 269 -18.37 -2.13 8.72
CA THR A 269 -17.25 -1.76 7.83
C THR A 269 -17.39 -2.29 6.40
N ILE A 270 -16.69 -1.63 5.49
CA ILE A 270 -16.50 -2.02 4.10
C ILE A 270 -15.00 -2.04 3.82
N ASP A 271 -14.50 -3.13 3.28
CA ASP A 271 -13.13 -3.34 2.86
C ASP A 271 -13.10 -3.62 1.36
N ILE A 272 -12.44 -2.74 0.61
CA ILE A 272 -12.24 -2.87 -0.83
C ILE A 272 -10.78 -3.27 -1.07
N LEU A 273 -10.51 -4.57 -1.00
CA LEU A 273 -9.20 -5.15 -1.28
C LEU A 273 -8.94 -5.23 -2.78
N GLN A 274 -7.77 -4.78 -3.20
CA GLN A 274 -7.43 -4.62 -4.62
C GLN A 274 -6.07 -5.22 -4.90
N GLU A 275 -6.02 -6.16 -5.84
CA GLU A 275 -4.83 -6.94 -6.14
C GLU A 275 -4.74 -7.25 -7.63
N ILE A 276 -3.53 -7.32 -8.17
CA ILE A 276 -3.31 -7.70 -9.57
C ILE A 276 -2.92 -9.18 -9.62
N PHE A 277 -3.75 -9.97 -10.32
CA PHE A 277 -3.52 -11.39 -10.57
C PHE A 277 -3.85 -11.69 -12.03
N ASP A 278 -2.94 -12.40 -12.70
CA ASP A 278 -3.03 -12.71 -14.12
C ASP A 278 -3.27 -11.48 -15.02
N GLY A 279 -2.58 -10.38 -14.73
CA GLY A 279 -2.71 -9.12 -15.48
C GLY A 279 -4.07 -8.43 -15.38
N CYS A 280 -4.97 -8.92 -14.53
CA CYS A 280 -6.25 -8.29 -14.24
C CYS A 280 -6.24 -7.68 -12.85
N LEU A 281 -6.79 -6.47 -12.69
CA LEU A 281 -7.07 -5.89 -11.39
C LEU A 281 -8.33 -6.52 -10.81
N HIS A 282 -8.20 -7.30 -9.73
CA HIS A 282 -9.31 -7.87 -8.98
C HIS A 282 -9.67 -6.95 -7.83
N LEU A 283 -10.96 -6.71 -7.64
CA LEU A 283 -11.52 -5.89 -6.56
C LEU A 283 -12.43 -6.79 -5.70
N PHE A 284 -12.14 -6.90 -4.42
CA PHE A 284 -12.90 -7.71 -3.47
C PHE A 284 -13.56 -6.80 -2.44
N ALA A 285 -14.87 -6.62 -2.58
CA ALA A 285 -15.66 -5.84 -1.63
C ALA A 285 -16.15 -6.77 -0.50
N SER A 286 -15.47 -6.73 0.64
CA SER A 286 -15.83 -7.45 1.86
C SER A 286 -16.54 -6.50 2.83
N TYR A 287 -17.78 -6.79 3.18
CA TYR A 287 -18.61 -5.85 3.95
C TYR A 287 -19.53 -6.58 4.92
N ASP A 288 -19.93 -5.88 5.98
CA ASP A 288 -20.95 -6.37 6.91
C ASP A 288 -22.35 -6.26 6.27
N TYR A 289 -22.89 -7.42 5.88
CA TYR A 289 -24.20 -7.55 5.23
C TYR A 289 -25.37 -7.17 6.17
N SER A 290 -25.12 -7.12 7.49
CA SER A 290 -26.10 -6.60 8.45
C SER A 290 -26.32 -5.10 8.30
N THR A 291 -25.30 -4.38 7.82
CA THR A 291 -25.29 -2.92 7.70
C THR A 291 -25.53 -2.47 6.26
N PHE A 292 -24.92 -3.13 5.28
CA PHE A 292 -25.00 -2.76 3.86
C PHE A 292 -25.69 -3.84 3.03
N SER A 293 -26.65 -3.44 2.21
CA SER A 293 -27.25 -4.36 1.25
C SER A 293 -26.33 -4.60 0.05
N LEU A 294 -26.49 -5.77 -0.59
CA LEU A 294 -25.78 -6.11 -1.84
C LEU A 294 -25.96 -5.03 -2.93
N TYR A 295 -27.16 -4.45 -3.02
CA TYR A 295 -27.46 -3.37 -3.97
C TYR A 295 -26.59 -2.13 -3.73
N THR A 296 -26.39 -1.74 -2.47
CA THR A 296 -25.56 -0.58 -2.10
C THR A 296 -24.10 -0.79 -2.48
N ILE A 297 -23.57 -1.98 -2.20
CA ILE A 297 -22.20 -2.34 -2.52
C ILE A 297 -22.02 -2.46 -4.03
N ASP A 298 -22.97 -3.07 -4.75
CA ASP A 298 -22.94 -3.11 -6.22
C ASP A 298 -22.93 -1.71 -6.83
N ARG A 299 -23.77 -0.80 -6.32
CA ARG A 299 -23.81 0.58 -6.82
C ARG A 299 -22.48 1.30 -6.59
N LEU A 300 -21.89 1.16 -5.40
CA LEU A 300 -20.57 1.73 -5.09
C LEU A 300 -19.49 1.16 -6.02
N MET A 301 -19.45 -0.15 -6.21
CA MET A 301 -18.42 -0.81 -7.02
C MET A 301 -18.59 -0.55 -8.52
N GLN A 302 -19.82 -0.48 -9.02
CA GLN A 302 -20.10 -0.09 -10.40
C GLN A 302 -19.66 1.35 -10.66
N GLU A 303 -19.97 2.26 -9.74
CA GLU A 303 -19.51 3.64 -9.86
C GLU A 303 -17.99 3.72 -9.75
N TYR A 304 -17.37 2.95 -8.86
CA TYR A 304 -15.93 2.92 -8.71
C TYR A 304 -15.23 2.46 -9.99
N ILE A 305 -15.69 1.37 -10.60
CA ILE A 305 -15.19 0.90 -11.89
C ILE A 305 -15.41 1.95 -12.98
N ALA A 306 -16.58 2.59 -13.03
CA ALA A 306 -16.85 3.66 -13.99
C ALA A 306 -15.88 4.86 -13.83
N GLN A 307 -15.51 5.22 -12.59
CA GLN A 307 -14.52 6.26 -12.32
C GLN A 307 -13.11 5.86 -12.76
N ILE A 308 -12.72 4.58 -12.59
CA ILE A 308 -11.46 4.06 -13.12
C ILE A 308 -11.44 4.16 -14.66
N GLU A 309 -12.51 3.72 -15.32
CA GLU A 309 -12.62 3.82 -16.77
C GLU A 309 -12.62 5.27 -17.28
N GLU A 310 -13.28 6.18 -16.58
CA GLU A 310 -13.23 7.62 -16.89
C GLU A 310 -11.80 8.16 -16.80
N LEU A 311 -11.09 7.85 -15.72
CA LEU A 311 -9.68 8.25 -15.50
C LEU A 311 -8.79 7.74 -16.65
N ILE A 312 -9.00 6.49 -17.08
CA ILE A 312 -8.23 5.88 -18.17
C ILE A 312 -8.50 6.57 -19.51
N ARG A 313 -9.74 6.95 -19.80
CA ARG A 313 -10.08 7.67 -21.05
C ARG A 313 -9.63 9.12 -21.03
N PHE A 314 -9.45 9.71 -19.84
CA PHE A 314 -9.04 11.11 -19.72
C PHE A 314 -7.64 11.32 -20.30
N SER A 315 -7.54 12.15 -21.33
CA SER A 315 -6.29 12.40 -22.06
C SER A 315 -5.42 13.50 -21.44
N GLY A 316 -5.69 13.88 -20.19
CA GLY A 316 -4.95 14.94 -19.50
C GLY A 316 -5.32 16.34 -20.01
N ASP A 317 -5.07 17.35 -19.19
CA ASP A 317 -5.05 18.77 -19.57
C ASP A 317 -3.62 19.26 -19.88
N GLY A 318 -2.68 18.33 -20.08
CA GLY A 318 -1.25 18.58 -20.25
C GLY A 318 -0.51 18.88 -18.94
N ARG A 319 -1.18 18.84 -17.79
CA ARG A 319 -0.58 19.03 -16.46
C ARG A 319 -0.37 17.67 -15.79
N SER A 320 0.89 17.22 -15.71
CA SER A 320 1.23 16.08 -14.86
C SER A 320 1.25 16.54 -13.39
N PRO A 321 0.59 15.83 -12.46
CA PRO A 321 0.58 16.15 -11.03
C PRO A 321 1.96 16.29 -10.41
N LEU A 322 2.91 15.45 -10.84
CA LEU A 322 4.30 15.55 -10.40
C LEU A 322 5.20 16.12 -11.52
N PRO A 323 6.10 17.06 -11.19
CA PRO A 323 7.04 17.58 -12.18
C PRO A 323 7.92 16.47 -12.74
N SER A 324 8.28 16.56 -14.02
CA SER A 324 9.33 15.73 -14.59
C SER A 324 10.68 16.18 -14.05
N PHE A 325 11.50 15.22 -13.61
CA PHE A 325 12.90 15.51 -13.35
C PHE A 325 13.58 15.79 -14.70
N LYS A 326 13.91 17.06 -14.96
CA LYS A 326 14.77 17.40 -16.10
C LYS A 326 16.17 16.91 -15.78
N VAL A 327 16.63 15.89 -16.51
CA VAL A 327 18.06 15.59 -16.60
C VAL A 327 18.72 16.85 -17.15
N GLY A 328 19.46 17.57 -16.29
CA GLY A 328 20.23 18.74 -16.70
C GLY A 328 21.15 18.34 -17.86
N GLY A 329 21.16 19.16 -18.91
CA GLY A 329 21.86 18.88 -20.16
C GLY A 329 23.34 18.54 -19.99
N GLU A 330 23.84 17.83 -21.00
CA GLU A 330 25.24 17.51 -21.29
C GLU A 330 26.23 18.49 -20.61
N ASN A 331 26.69 18.13 -19.42
CA ASN A 331 27.91 18.64 -18.86
C ASN A 331 28.63 17.46 -18.26
N SER A 332 29.77 17.12 -18.86
CA SER A 332 30.74 16.16 -18.38
C SER A 332 31.13 16.48 -16.93
N PHE A 333 30.71 15.65 -15.99
CA PHE A 333 31.11 15.68 -14.59
C PHE A 333 32.14 14.58 -14.33
N ASP A 334 33.37 14.99 -14.02
CA ASP A 334 34.37 14.13 -13.42
C ASP A 334 34.37 14.29 -11.88
N CYS A 335 34.58 13.14 -11.21
CA CYS A 335 35.09 12.88 -9.86
C CYS A 335 34.14 12.80 -8.62
N VAL A 336 33.09 11.99 -8.71
CA VAL A 336 32.84 10.82 -7.82
C VAL A 336 32.20 9.77 -8.73
N SER A 337 32.80 8.59 -8.91
CA SER A 337 32.43 7.67 -10.00
C SER A 337 30.92 7.32 -9.99
N PRO A 338 30.11 7.85 -10.93
CA PRO A 338 28.66 7.60 -11.00
C PRO A 338 28.32 6.10 -11.06
N THR A 339 29.27 5.30 -11.53
CA THR A 339 29.21 3.84 -11.63
C THR A 339 29.04 3.13 -10.29
N THR A 340 29.55 3.63 -9.17
CA THR A 340 29.45 2.91 -7.89
C THR A 340 28.03 3.00 -7.32
N ILE A 341 27.47 4.21 -7.23
CA ILE A 341 26.10 4.42 -6.71
C ILE A 341 25.07 3.79 -7.64
N GLU A 342 25.28 3.90 -8.95
CA GLU A 342 24.45 3.21 -9.94
C GLU A 342 24.50 1.69 -9.74
N SER A 343 25.70 1.10 -9.62
CA SER A 343 25.84 -0.35 -9.40
C SER A 343 25.16 -0.81 -8.10
N THR A 344 25.28 0.00 -7.04
CA THR A 344 24.62 -0.25 -5.76
C THR A 344 23.10 -0.16 -5.88
N LEU A 345 22.57 0.86 -6.57
CA LEU A 345 21.14 1.03 -6.79
C LEU A 345 20.55 -0.14 -7.59
N LEU A 346 21.21 -0.53 -8.69
CA LEU A 346 20.79 -1.66 -9.52
C LEU A 346 20.86 -2.99 -8.73
N GLN A 347 21.89 -3.17 -7.90
CA GLN A 347 22.01 -4.32 -7.02
C GLN A 347 20.86 -4.36 -6.00
N ILE A 348 20.60 -3.26 -5.30
CA ILE A 348 19.51 -3.14 -4.33
C ILE A 348 18.16 -3.46 -4.98
N ALA A 349 17.88 -2.87 -6.15
CA ALA A 349 16.66 -3.12 -6.90
C ALA A 349 16.53 -4.60 -7.31
N SER A 350 17.61 -5.20 -7.84
CA SER A 350 17.61 -6.61 -8.25
C SER A 350 17.36 -7.56 -7.07
N GLU A 351 17.96 -7.28 -5.91
CA GLU A 351 17.77 -8.08 -4.70
C GLU A 351 16.34 -7.98 -4.17
N ILE A 352 15.74 -6.78 -4.21
CA ILE A 352 14.39 -6.53 -3.68
C ILE A 352 13.31 -7.16 -4.56
N CYS A 353 13.45 -7.04 -5.88
CA CYS A 353 12.46 -7.50 -6.85
C CYS A 353 12.66 -8.97 -7.27
N HIS A 354 13.76 -9.59 -6.85
CA HIS A 354 14.09 -11.00 -7.14
C HIS A 354 14.24 -11.32 -8.64
N TYR A 355 14.56 -10.32 -9.47
CA TYR A 355 14.95 -10.49 -10.87
C TYR A 355 16.06 -9.48 -11.24
N SER A 356 16.80 -9.77 -12.31
CA SER A 356 17.94 -8.95 -12.71
C SER A 356 17.49 -7.60 -13.27
N ILE A 357 17.83 -6.52 -12.58
CA ILE A 357 17.69 -5.14 -13.06
C ILE A 357 19.04 -4.71 -13.63
N THR A 358 19.05 -4.32 -14.90
CA THR A 358 20.26 -3.93 -15.62
C THR A 358 20.28 -2.43 -15.93
N ALA A 359 21.40 -1.93 -16.45
CA ALA A 359 21.49 -0.54 -16.91
C ALA A 359 20.47 -0.21 -18.04
N GLU A 360 19.99 -1.22 -18.77
CA GLU A 360 18.95 -1.03 -19.79
C GLU A 360 17.56 -0.73 -19.17
N ASP A 361 17.38 -1.08 -17.90
CA ASP A 361 16.14 -0.92 -17.15
C ASP A 361 16.09 0.42 -16.39
N ILE A 362 17.19 1.14 -16.26
CA ILE A 362 17.31 2.29 -15.34
C ILE A 362 16.36 3.45 -15.67
N ASN A 363 15.99 3.60 -16.95
CA ASN A 363 15.10 4.64 -17.45
C ASN A 363 13.63 4.18 -17.55
N LYS A 364 13.34 2.91 -17.30
CA LYS A 364 11.99 2.35 -17.34
C LYS A 364 11.19 2.86 -16.14
N ASP A 365 9.88 3.06 -16.32
CA ASP A 365 9.01 3.43 -15.21
C ASP A 365 8.93 2.28 -14.20
N LEU A 366 9.16 2.60 -12.92
CA LEU A 366 9.24 1.60 -11.86
C LEU A 366 7.98 0.72 -11.81
N GLU A 367 6.80 1.27 -12.04
CA GLU A 367 5.55 0.51 -11.87
C GLU A 367 4.98 0.09 -13.23
N ALA A 368 4.96 0.99 -14.22
CA ALA A 368 4.37 0.70 -15.52
C ALA A 368 5.19 -0.28 -16.37
N ASP A 369 6.52 -0.22 -16.25
CA ASP A 369 7.42 -1.02 -17.07
C ASP A 369 8.08 -2.14 -16.27
N LEU A 370 8.44 -1.89 -15.01
CA LEU A 370 9.11 -2.87 -14.14
C LEU A 370 8.15 -3.58 -13.18
N GLY A 371 6.91 -3.11 -13.04
CA GLY A 371 5.92 -3.73 -12.16
C GLY A 371 6.23 -3.59 -10.66
N PHE A 372 7.11 -2.65 -10.27
CA PHE A 372 7.44 -2.39 -8.88
C PHE A 372 6.19 -1.92 -8.15
N ASP A 373 5.88 -2.56 -7.04
CA ASP A 373 4.84 -2.09 -6.14
C ASP A 373 5.37 -0.99 -5.19
N SER A 374 4.44 -0.42 -4.42
CA SER A 374 4.78 0.63 -3.46
C SER A 374 5.70 0.15 -2.33
N LEU A 375 5.64 -1.13 -1.94
CA LEU A 375 6.47 -1.72 -0.90
C LEU A 375 7.91 -1.92 -1.40
N GLU A 376 8.11 -2.47 -2.59
CA GLU A 376 9.41 -2.61 -3.23
C GLU A 376 10.11 -1.25 -3.35
N ARG A 377 9.38 -0.22 -3.77
CA ARG A 377 9.90 1.14 -3.81
C ARG A 377 10.32 1.65 -2.43
N ILE A 378 9.50 1.43 -1.39
CA ILE A 378 9.84 1.80 -0.01
C ILE A 378 11.08 1.05 0.47
N ARG A 379 11.25 -0.23 0.14
CA ARG A 379 12.45 -1.03 0.47
C ARG A 379 13.69 -0.46 -0.18
N ILE A 380 13.63 -0.14 -1.48
CA ILE A 380 14.74 0.46 -2.23
C ILE A 380 15.15 1.77 -1.56
N VAL A 381 14.19 2.68 -1.33
CA VAL A 381 14.46 3.97 -0.67
C VAL A 381 15.04 3.78 0.73
N THR A 382 14.51 2.84 1.51
CA THR A 382 14.99 2.59 2.88
C THR A 382 16.42 2.07 2.89
N ARG A 383 16.76 1.16 1.98
CA ARG A 383 18.12 0.60 1.87
C ARG A 383 19.11 1.63 1.32
N LEU A 384 18.71 2.39 0.30
CA LEU A 384 19.50 3.51 -0.21
C LEU A 384 19.79 4.55 0.87
N HIS A 385 18.81 4.89 1.71
CA HIS A 385 18.99 5.86 2.78
C HIS A 385 19.92 5.32 3.90
N LYS A 386 19.88 4.02 4.18
CA LYS A 386 20.82 3.36 5.11
C LYS A 386 22.27 3.46 4.60
N GLU A 387 22.48 3.30 3.30
CA GLU A 387 23.80 3.37 2.68
C GLU A 387 24.26 4.82 2.41
N ASN A 388 23.31 5.73 2.16
CA ASN A 388 23.52 7.16 1.91
C ASN A 388 22.65 8.01 2.86
N GLN A 389 23.16 8.28 4.06
CA GLN A 389 22.46 8.94 5.20
C GLN A 389 21.89 10.36 4.94
N LYS A 390 22.00 10.90 3.73
CA LYS A 390 21.65 12.30 3.41
C LYS A 390 20.72 12.45 2.21
N SER A 391 19.90 11.43 1.92
CA SER A 391 18.98 11.50 0.78
C SER A 391 17.58 12.02 1.12
N ASP A 392 17.01 12.91 0.29
CA ASP A 392 15.62 13.36 0.41
C ASP A 392 14.65 12.19 0.14
N ARG A 393 14.18 11.59 1.22
CA ARG A 393 13.23 10.47 1.20
C ARG A 393 11.95 10.79 0.43
N LYS A 394 11.45 12.04 0.50
CA LYS A 394 10.25 12.46 -0.23
C LYS A 394 10.52 12.52 -1.72
N ALA A 395 11.66 13.07 -2.14
CA ALA A 395 12.04 13.10 -3.55
C ALA A 395 12.22 11.68 -4.10
N LEU A 396 12.90 10.80 -3.35
CA LEU A 396 13.11 9.40 -3.74
C LEU A 396 11.80 8.62 -3.88
N LEU A 397 10.84 8.82 -2.97
CA LEU A 397 9.51 8.22 -3.09
C LEU A 397 8.66 8.86 -4.20
N ASN A 398 9.04 10.00 -4.77
CA ASN A 398 8.36 10.57 -5.94
C ASN A 398 9.05 10.21 -7.26
N ALA A 399 10.25 9.61 -7.21
CA ALA A 399 10.95 9.13 -8.38
C ALA A 399 10.14 8.05 -9.09
N ARG A 400 10.06 8.16 -10.42
CA ARG A 400 9.36 7.22 -11.31
C ARG A 400 10.30 6.29 -12.06
N THR A 401 11.61 6.52 -12.00
CA THR A 401 12.63 5.63 -12.58
C THR A 401 13.80 5.49 -11.62
N LEU A 402 14.62 4.44 -11.80
CA LEU A 402 15.87 4.31 -11.05
C LEU A 402 16.86 5.43 -11.42
N GLN A 403 16.82 5.93 -12.66
CA GLN A 403 17.62 7.07 -13.09
C GLN A 403 17.27 8.34 -12.30
N GLU A 404 15.99 8.60 -12.05
CA GLU A 404 15.57 9.72 -11.21
C GLU A 404 16.07 9.58 -9.77
N MET A 405 16.00 8.37 -9.20
CA MET A 405 16.58 8.09 -7.86
C MET A 405 18.09 8.35 -7.84
N LEU A 406 18.81 7.88 -8.88
CA LEU A 406 20.25 8.10 -9.01
C LEU A 406 20.60 9.59 -9.05
N VAL A 407 19.86 10.38 -9.83
CA VAL A 407 20.05 11.84 -9.94
C VAL A 407 19.80 12.55 -8.61
N ILE A 408 18.78 12.13 -7.85
CA ILE A 408 18.49 12.69 -6.52
C ILE A 408 19.67 12.46 -5.58
N VAL A 409 20.12 11.21 -5.45
CA VAL A 409 21.22 10.84 -4.54
C VAL A 409 22.53 11.51 -4.94
N THR A 410 22.85 11.58 -6.23
CA THR A 410 24.10 12.19 -6.71
C THR A 410 24.12 13.70 -6.55
N ASN A 411 23.01 14.40 -6.81
CA ASN A 411 22.94 15.85 -6.63
C ASN A 411 23.11 16.27 -5.17
N GLU A 412 22.57 15.50 -4.22
CA GLU A 412 22.70 15.79 -2.80
C GLU A 412 24.13 15.58 -2.30
N GLN A 413 24.86 14.58 -2.80
CA GLN A 413 26.28 14.40 -2.49
C GLN A 413 27.16 15.55 -3.01
N LEU A 414 26.83 16.12 -4.17
CA LEU A 414 27.56 17.25 -4.77
C LEU A 414 27.32 18.58 -4.05
N GLN A 415 26.16 18.76 -3.41
CA GLN A 415 25.89 19.95 -2.58
C GLN A 415 26.69 19.93 -1.27
N VAL A 416 26.90 18.75 -0.68
CA VAL A 416 27.66 18.56 0.57
C VAL A 416 29.16 18.76 0.39
N THR A 417 29.71 18.46 -0.78
CA THR A 417 31.16 18.68 -1.06
C THR A 417 31.51 20.14 -1.30
N LYS A 418 30.50 21.02 -1.51
CA LYS A 418 30.68 22.46 -1.72
C LYS A 418 30.39 23.32 -0.49
N SER A 419 29.85 22.73 0.59
CA SER A 419 29.62 23.36 1.90
C SER A 419 30.70 22.94 2.89
#